data_AF-A0A9J6F1C0-F1
#
_entry.id   AF-A0A9J6F1C0-F1
#
_cell.length_a   1.000
_cell.length_b   1.000
_cell.length_c   1.000
_cell.angle_alpha   90.00
_cell.angle_beta   90.00
_cell.angle_gamma   90.00
#
_symmetry.space_group_name_H-M   'P 1'
#
loop_
_entity.id
_entity.type
_entity.pdbx_description
1 polymer ?
#
loop_
_entity_poly.entity_id
_entity_poly.type
_entity_poly.pdbx_seq_one_letter_code
_entity_poly.pdbx_strand_id
1 'polypeptide(L)'
;MPMMLLRLVLLVAAACASREAKRLHDDLLSDYNRLIRPVGNHSHKVTIVVGLKLSQLIDINLKHQVMTTNIWLEQEWEDDKLRWNPEDYGGVDMIHVPAESLWLPDIVLFNKPDAADRQQPPVDPLQLLLLRRPTEPMMPAPVVPPSAAAADHQQSESPEAGSCTPEVRRAIDSVLFIADHIRKEDDDESDCEDWKYVAMVLDRLFLWIFTLASLVGTCGIILQAPSLYDTRLPIDVQMSHIGREYATLHAP
;
A
#
# COMPACT_ATOMS: atom_id res chain seq x y z
N MET A 1 32.43 -17.51 -19.01
CA MET A 1 33.05 -17.75 -17.69
C MET A 1 32.76 -16.65 -16.66
N PRO A 2 33.00 -15.35 -16.89
CA PRO A 2 32.74 -14.31 -15.86
C PRO A 2 31.26 -14.12 -15.51
N MET A 3 30.34 -14.23 -16.48
CA MET A 3 28.89 -14.14 -16.20
C MET A 3 28.32 -15.36 -15.44
N MET A 4 28.95 -16.54 -15.57
CA MET A 4 28.54 -17.72 -14.80
C MET A 4 29.04 -17.66 -13.36
N LEU A 5 30.25 -17.13 -13.13
CA LEU A 5 30.76 -16.83 -11.79
C LEU A 5 29.89 -15.79 -11.08
N LEU A 6 29.50 -14.72 -11.77
CA LEU A 6 28.62 -13.70 -11.19
C LEU A 6 27.24 -14.29 -10.81
N ARG A 7 26.65 -15.12 -11.67
CA ARG A 7 25.38 -15.80 -11.37
C ARG A 7 25.50 -16.79 -10.22
N LEU A 8 26.60 -17.54 -10.14
CA LEU A 8 26.85 -18.48 -9.04
C LEU A 8 27.04 -17.72 -7.72
N VAL A 9 27.79 -16.62 -7.73
CA VAL A 9 27.99 -15.76 -6.55
C VAL A 9 26.67 -15.12 -6.12
N LEU A 10 25.85 -14.62 -7.05
CA LEU A 10 24.52 -14.08 -6.74
C LEU A 10 23.58 -15.15 -6.17
N LEU A 11 23.60 -16.37 -6.71
CA LEU A 11 22.77 -17.47 -6.24
C LEU A 11 23.18 -17.93 -4.83
N VAL A 12 24.48 -18.01 -4.57
CA VAL A 12 25.03 -18.33 -3.23
C VAL A 12 24.75 -17.21 -2.24
N ALA A 13 24.88 -15.94 -2.65
CA ALA A 13 24.56 -14.79 -1.80
C ALA A 13 23.07 -14.76 -1.41
N ALA A 14 22.16 -15.00 -2.36
CA ALA A 14 20.73 -15.11 -2.08
C ALA A 14 20.38 -16.31 -1.18
N ALA A 15 21.03 -17.45 -1.40
CA ALA A 15 20.87 -18.63 -0.53
C ALA A 15 21.42 -18.39 0.89
N CYS A 16 22.51 -17.62 1.02
CA CYS A 16 23.09 -17.25 2.31
C CYS A 16 22.18 -16.26 3.05
N ALA A 17 21.70 -15.21 2.38
CA ALA A 17 20.80 -14.22 2.96
C ALA A 17 19.51 -14.85 3.50
N SER A 18 18.91 -15.79 2.75
CA SER A 18 17.72 -16.52 3.20
C SER A 18 18.00 -17.46 4.39
N ARG A 19 19.22 -18.03 4.49
CA ARG A 19 19.62 -18.90 5.61
C ARG A 19 19.83 -18.11 6.90
N GLU A 20 20.53 -16.98 6.83
CA GLU A 20 20.81 -16.15 8.01
C GLU A 20 19.53 -15.47 8.52
N ALA A 21 18.65 -15.00 7.63
CA ALA A 21 17.34 -14.45 8.04
C ALA A 21 16.47 -15.50 8.76
N LYS A 22 16.49 -16.76 8.29
CA LYS A 22 15.80 -17.86 8.96
C LYS A 22 16.40 -18.16 10.34
N ARG A 23 17.72 -18.16 10.45
CA ARG A 23 18.42 -18.36 11.73
C ARG A 23 18.05 -17.27 12.73
N LEU A 24 18.09 -16.01 12.30
CA LEU A 24 17.69 -14.86 13.13
C LEU A 24 16.24 -14.99 13.62
N HIS A 25 15.33 -15.36 12.73
CA HIS A 25 13.93 -15.61 13.08
C HIS A 25 13.81 -16.67 14.17
N ASP A 26 14.44 -17.83 13.98
CA ASP A 26 14.36 -18.95 14.93
C ASP A 26 14.98 -18.57 16.28
N ASP A 27 16.11 -17.85 16.29
CA ASP A 27 16.77 -17.39 17.51
C ASP A 27 15.90 -16.38 18.28
N LEU A 28 15.34 -15.36 17.61
CA LEU A 28 14.50 -14.33 18.24
C LEU A 28 13.17 -14.89 18.78
N LEU A 29 12.52 -15.79 18.04
CA LEU A 29 11.18 -16.28 18.37
C LEU A 29 11.18 -17.51 19.28
N SER A 30 12.33 -18.16 19.50
CA SER A 30 12.43 -19.36 20.34
C SER A 30 11.99 -19.14 21.79
N ASP A 31 12.34 -17.98 22.38
CA ASP A 31 12.03 -17.61 23.77
C ASP A 31 11.05 -16.42 23.88
N TYR A 32 10.46 -16.01 22.75
CA TYR A 32 9.55 -14.88 22.72
C TYR A 32 8.16 -15.26 23.23
N ASN A 33 7.65 -14.55 24.25
CA ASN A 33 6.32 -14.78 24.79
C ASN A 33 5.35 -13.66 24.39
N ARG A 34 4.48 -13.95 23.43
CA ARG A 34 3.45 -13.02 22.91
C ARG A 34 2.42 -12.54 23.93
N LEU A 35 2.29 -13.20 25.09
CA LEU A 35 1.32 -12.82 26.12
C LEU A 35 1.87 -11.76 27.08
N ILE A 36 3.19 -11.55 27.07
CA ILE A 36 3.86 -10.64 27.97
C ILE A 36 4.17 -9.36 27.21
N ARG A 37 3.82 -8.22 27.83
CA ARG A 37 4.16 -6.91 27.29
C ARG A 37 5.69 -6.80 27.10
N PRO A 38 6.16 -6.36 25.93
CA PRO A 38 7.59 -6.29 25.64
C PRO A 38 8.23 -5.06 26.29
N VAL A 39 8.61 -5.19 27.56
CA VAL A 39 9.32 -4.13 28.28
C VAL A 39 10.46 -4.72 29.08
N GLY A 40 11.64 -4.09 29.03
CA GLY A 40 12.75 -4.48 29.88
C GLY A 40 12.49 -4.26 31.38
N ASN A 41 11.70 -3.24 31.72
CA ASN A 41 11.36 -2.89 33.11
C ASN A 41 9.83 -2.71 33.24
N HIS A 42 9.22 -3.35 34.24
CA HIS A 42 7.77 -3.29 34.47
C HIS A 42 7.21 -1.88 34.70
N SER A 43 8.06 -0.93 35.12
CA SER A 43 7.67 0.46 35.31
C SER A 43 7.58 1.26 34.00
N HIS A 44 8.13 0.74 32.91
CA HIS A 44 8.18 1.44 31.63
C HIS A 44 6.91 1.19 30.80
N LYS A 45 6.51 2.21 30.02
CA LYS A 45 5.35 2.15 29.13
C LYS A 45 5.80 1.85 27.70
N VAL A 46 5.00 1.04 26.99
CA VAL A 46 5.13 0.86 25.54
C VAL A 46 4.34 1.99 24.89
N THR A 47 4.99 2.73 24.01
CA THR A 47 4.34 3.76 23.20
C THR A 47 3.94 3.14 21.88
N ILE A 48 2.65 3.13 21.57
CA ILE A 48 2.12 2.61 20.31
C ILE A 48 1.67 3.82 19.50
N VAL A 49 2.21 3.96 18.30
CA VAL A 49 1.77 4.93 17.31
C VAL A 49 0.69 4.27 16.48
N VAL A 50 -0.51 4.83 16.52
CA VAL A 50 -1.66 4.34 15.75
C VAL A 50 -2.00 5.35 14.67
N GLY A 51 -1.93 4.91 13.42
CA GLY A 51 -2.40 5.63 12.25
C GLY A 51 -3.73 5.06 11.78
N LEU A 52 -4.67 5.92 11.43
CA LEU A 52 -5.91 5.54 10.79
C LEU A 52 -5.96 6.20 9.41
N LYS A 53 -6.09 5.39 8.37
CA LYS A 53 -6.33 5.88 7.01
C LYS A 53 -7.72 5.44 6.59
N LEU A 54 -8.59 6.42 6.34
CA LEU A 54 -9.92 6.14 5.80
C LEU A 54 -9.75 5.64 4.36
N SER A 55 -10.16 4.40 4.10
CA SER A 55 -10.16 3.85 2.75
C SER A 55 -11.40 4.27 1.98
N GLN A 56 -12.56 4.22 2.63
CA GLN A 56 -13.84 4.55 2.01
C GLN A 56 -14.93 4.81 3.06
N LEU A 57 -15.81 5.77 2.77
CA LEU A 57 -17.11 5.91 3.41
C LEU A 57 -18.14 5.04 2.67
N ILE A 58 -18.65 4.01 3.35
CA ILE A 58 -19.56 3.03 2.73
C ILE A 58 -21.00 3.55 2.78
N ASP A 59 -21.46 4.00 3.94
CA ASP A 59 -22.83 4.50 4.12
C ASP A 59 -22.95 5.36 5.40
N ILE A 60 -23.87 6.32 5.38
CA ILE A 60 -24.25 7.13 6.54
C ILE A 60 -25.75 7.00 6.78
N ASN A 61 -26.12 6.45 7.92
CA ASN A 61 -27.50 6.35 8.36
C ASN A 61 -27.80 7.39 9.45
N LEU A 62 -28.38 8.52 9.05
CA LEU A 62 -28.71 9.62 9.97
C LEU A 62 -29.80 9.25 10.99
N LYS A 63 -30.74 8.39 10.61
CA LYS A 63 -31.84 7.97 11.49
C LYS A 63 -31.34 7.14 12.67
N HIS A 64 -30.38 6.26 12.40
CA HIS A 64 -29.79 5.38 13.41
C HIS A 64 -28.45 5.90 13.95
N GLN A 65 -27.98 7.06 13.47
CA GLN A 65 -26.68 7.68 13.82
C GLN A 65 -25.48 6.74 13.63
N VAL A 66 -25.54 5.89 12.60
CA VAL A 66 -24.48 4.93 12.28
C VAL A 66 -23.77 5.36 11.00
N MET A 67 -22.44 5.40 11.06
CA MET A 67 -21.55 5.60 9.91
C MET A 67 -20.77 4.31 9.67
N THR A 68 -20.82 3.78 8.46
CA THR A 68 -20.07 2.58 8.06
C THR A 68 -18.87 3.01 7.22
N THR A 69 -17.67 2.69 7.68
CA THR A 69 -16.41 3.05 7.02
C THR A 69 -15.49 1.85 6.88
N ASN A 70 -14.69 1.84 5.82
CA ASN A 70 -13.54 0.95 5.69
C ASN A 70 -12.28 1.73 6.09
N ILE A 71 -11.55 1.24 7.09
CA ILE A 71 -10.39 1.92 7.68
C ILE A 71 -9.19 0.99 7.65
N TRP A 72 -8.05 1.51 7.21
CA TRP A 72 -6.74 0.88 7.39
C TRP A 72 -6.15 1.32 8.72
N LEU A 73 -5.81 0.35 9.55
CA LEU A 73 -5.18 0.55 10.85
C LEU A 73 -3.68 0.30 10.72
N GLU A 74 -2.88 1.35 10.80
CA GLU A 74 -1.43 1.28 10.85
C GLU A 74 -0.98 1.34 12.32
N GLN A 75 -0.13 0.41 12.73
CA GLN A 75 0.38 0.33 14.10
C GLN A 75 1.90 0.22 14.06
N GLU A 76 2.56 1.04 14.86
CA GLU A 76 4.00 1.04 15.01
C GLU A 76 4.34 1.07 16.50
N TRP A 77 5.22 0.17 16.92
CA TRP A 77 5.71 0.09 18.29
C TRP A 77 7.13 -0.48 18.30
N GLU A 78 7.85 -0.24 19.38
CA GLU A 78 9.19 -0.76 19.60
C GLU A 78 9.16 -1.88 20.64
N ASP A 79 9.86 -2.98 20.36
CA ASP A 79 9.98 -4.13 21.25
C ASP A 79 11.45 -4.29 21.70
N ASP A 80 11.70 -4.19 23.01
CA ASP A 80 13.05 -4.32 23.58
C ASP A 80 13.65 -5.72 23.40
N LYS A 81 12.82 -6.77 23.25
CA LYS A 81 13.25 -8.17 23.11
C LYS A 81 13.60 -8.56 21.68
N LEU A 82 13.10 -7.81 20.69
CA LEU A 82 13.32 -8.09 19.26
C LEU A 82 14.46 -7.24 18.69
N ARG A 83 15.51 -7.00 19.48
CA ARG A 83 16.70 -6.27 19.05
C ARG A 83 17.84 -7.25 18.74
N TRP A 84 18.51 -7.06 17.62
CA TRP A 84 19.69 -7.83 17.22
C TRP A 84 20.74 -6.92 16.61
N ASN A 85 21.97 -7.44 16.50
CA ASN A 85 23.05 -6.80 15.77
C ASN A 85 23.10 -7.38 14.34
N PRO A 86 22.95 -6.56 13.29
CA PRO A 86 22.95 -7.05 11.90
C PRO A 86 24.24 -7.79 11.52
N GLU A 87 25.39 -7.42 12.09
CA GLU A 87 26.69 -8.03 11.77
C GLU A 87 26.75 -9.54 12.11
N ASP A 88 26.05 -9.97 13.16
CA ASP A 88 26.04 -11.37 13.62
C ASP A 88 25.21 -12.30 12.73
N TYR A 89 24.32 -11.72 11.89
CA TYR A 89 23.37 -12.44 11.03
C TYR A 89 23.56 -12.08 9.55
N GLY A 90 24.80 -11.81 9.13
CA GLY A 90 25.11 -11.58 7.72
C GLY A 90 24.58 -10.26 7.15
N GLY A 91 24.36 -9.26 8.00
CA GLY A 91 23.90 -7.92 7.62
C GLY A 91 22.37 -7.77 7.49
N VAL A 92 21.59 -8.70 8.05
CA VAL A 92 20.12 -8.63 8.02
C VAL A 92 19.63 -7.56 8.98
N ASP A 93 18.99 -6.52 8.44
CA ASP A 93 18.43 -5.37 9.15
C ASP A 93 16.89 -5.41 9.26
N MET A 94 16.22 -6.09 8.33
CA MET A 94 14.76 -6.23 8.31
C MET A 94 14.34 -7.67 8.04
N ILE A 95 13.37 -8.15 8.81
CA ILE A 95 12.70 -9.44 8.60
C ILE A 95 11.18 -9.27 8.62
N HIS A 96 10.48 -10.09 7.84
CA HIS A 96 9.02 -10.16 7.86
C HIS A 96 8.55 -11.32 8.72
N VAL A 97 7.74 -11.02 9.73
CA VAL A 97 7.23 -12.00 10.69
C VAL A 97 5.70 -11.88 10.77
N PRO A 98 4.94 -12.98 10.80
CA PRO A 98 3.49 -12.93 10.99
C PRO A 98 3.10 -12.33 12.34
N ALA A 99 2.14 -11.41 12.33
CA ALA A 99 1.66 -10.71 13.52
C ALA A 99 1.18 -11.67 14.64
N GLU A 100 0.65 -12.85 14.30
CA GLU A 100 0.14 -13.85 15.25
C GLU A 100 1.20 -14.43 16.21
N SER A 101 2.48 -14.29 15.83
CA SER A 101 3.62 -14.76 16.63
C SER A 101 4.20 -13.70 17.56
N LEU A 102 3.81 -12.44 17.36
CA LEU A 102 4.30 -11.29 18.11
C LEU A 102 3.28 -10.84 19.15
N TRP A 103 3.73 -10.06 20.15
CA TRP A 103 2.81 -9.36 21.02
C TRP A 103 2.10 -8.26 20.22
N LEU A 104 0.78 -8.18 20.34
CA LEU A 104 -0.05 -7.17 19.69
C LEU A 104 -0.82 -6.38 20.75
N PRO A 105 -0.89 -5.04 20.66
CA PRO A 105 -1.71 -4.25 21.55
C PRO A 105 -3.19 -4.48 21.26
N ASP A 106 -3.99 -4.57 22.33
CA ASP A 106 -5.45 -4.65 22.21
C ASP A 106 -6.02 -3.25 21.95
N ILE A 107 -6.71 -3.09 20.81
CA ILE A 107 -7.31 -1.83 20.39
C ILE A 107 -8.81 -2.06 20.25
N VAL A 108 -9.58 -1.33 21.06
CA VAL A 108 -11.03 -1.45 21.12
C VAL A 108 -11.69 -0.18 20.60
N LEU A 109 -12.71 -0.36 19.75
CA LEU A 109 -13.58 0.73 19.33
C LEU A 109 -14.59 1.05 20.43
N PHE A 110 -14.45 2.21 21.07
CA PHE A 110 -15.37 2.66 22.11
C PHE A 110 -16.77 3.00 21.58
N ASN A 111 -16.86 3.52 20.35
CA ASN A 111 -18.12 3.97 19.76
C ASN A 111 -18.70 2.91 18.81
N LYS A 112 -19.09 1.77 19.38
CA LYS A 112 -19.73 0.67 18.65
C LYS A 112 -21.25 0.78 18.78
N PRO A 113 -22.04 0.66 17.70
CA PRO A 113 -23.50 0.77 17.77
C PRO A 113 -24.12 -0.42 18.51
N ASP A 114 -25.21 -0.16 19.22
CA ASP A 114 -25.98 -1.19 19.93
C ASP A 114 -26.59 -2.20 18.96
N ALA A 115 -26.44 -3.48 19.28
CA ALA A 115 -26.86 -4.58 18.40
C ALA A 115 -28.38 -4.76 18.28
N ALA A 116 -29.18 -3.98 19.01
CA ALA A 116 -30.62 -4.17 19.15
C ALA A 116 -31.45 -3.70 17.93
N ASP A 117 -30.86 -3.02 16.95
CA ASP A 117 -31.59 -2.34 15.87
C ASP A 117 -31.31 -2.89 14.45
N ARG A 118 -30.68 -4.07 14.33
CA ARG A 118 -30.34 -4.66 13.02
C ARG A 118 -31.47 -5.52 12.45
N GLN A 119 -32.41 -4.89 11.74
CA GLN A 119 -33.23 -5.57 10.72
C GLN A 119 -32.43 -5.67 9.40
N GLN A 120 -31.37 -6.49 9.36
CA GLN A 120 -30.58 -6.77 8.15
C GLN A 120 -30.34 -8.28 8.00
N PRO A 121 -30.37 -8.85 6.77
CA PRO A 121 -30.04 -10.26 6.55
C PRO A 121 -28.60 -10.56 7.00
N PRO A 122 -28.26 -11.81 7.34
CA PRO A 122 -27.02 -12.13 8.01
C PRO A 122 -25.85 -11.91 7.05
N VAL A 123 -25.07 -10.84 7.29
CA VAL A 123 -23.69 -10.82 6.81
C VAL A 123 -22.93 -11.87 7.60
N ASP A 124 -22.32 -12.78 6.85
CA ASP A 124 -21.59 -13.95 7.34
C ASP A 124 -20.58 -13.53 8.44
N PRO A 125 -20.67 -14.05 9.68
CA PRO A 125 -19.88 -13.53 10.80
C PRO A 125 -18.38 -13.84 10.75
N LEU A 126 -17.90 -14.53 9.72
CA LEU A 126 -16.54 -15.08 9.61
C LEU A 126 -15.49 -14.10 9.03
N GLN A 127 -15.85 -12.89 8.63
CA GLN A 127 -14.92 -11.94 7.97
C GLN A 127 -14.41 -10.77 8.84
N LEU A 128 -14.78 -10.68 10.12
CA LEU A 128 -14.30 -9.63 11.03
C LEU A 128 -13.38 -10.17 12.17
N LEU A 129 -12.56 -11.18 11.85
CA LEU A 129 -11.64 -11.95 12.73
C LEU A 129 -12.27 -13.11 13.55
N LEU A 130 -12.21 -14.29 12.91
CA LEU A 130 -12.31 -15.69 13.37
C LEU A 130 -12.54 -16.02 14.87
N LEU A 131 -13.77 -16.48 15.15
CA LEU A 131 -14.21 -17.70 15.90
C LEU A 131 -13.45 -18.25 17.14
N ARG A 132 -14.12 -18.21 18.32
CA ARG A 132 -14.56 -19.31 19.25
C ARG A 132 -14.86 -18.73 20.64
N ARG A 133 -15.89 -19.10 21.41
CA ARG A 133 -16.59 -20.38 21.66
C ARG A 133 -18.04 -20.15 22.12
N PRO A 134 -18.90 -21.19 22.10
CA PRO A 134 -20.32 -21.11 22.45
C PRO A 134 -20.63 -21.55 23.89
N THR A 135 -21.81 -21.08 24.34
CA THR A 135 -22.65 -21.56 25.45
C THR A 135 -22.26 -21.13 26.87
N GLU A 136 -22.99 -20.16 27.42
CA GLU A 136 -23.67 -20.31 28.72
C GLU A 136 -25.01 -19.52 28.71
N PRO A 137 -26.04 -19.98 29.43
CA PRO A 137 -27.43 -19.58 29.23
C PRO A 137 -27.83 -18.32 30.01
N MET A 138 -28.88 -17.68 29.48
CA MET A 138 -29.55 -16.48 29.99
C MET A 138 -29.86 -16.50 31.49
N MET A 139 -29.62 -15.38 32.15
CA MET A 139 -30.35 -14.95 33.35
C MET A 139 -31.05 -13.63 33.02
N PRO A 140 -32.34 -13.45 33.35
CA PRO A 140 -33.09 -12.25 32.98
C PRO A 140 -32.82 -11.10 33.96
N ALA A 141 -32.67 -9.89 33.44
CA ALA A 141 -32.73 -8.65 34.22
C ALA A 141 -34.19 -8.23 34.48
N PRO A 142 -34.47 -7.45 35.55
CA PRO A 142 -35.82 -7.22 36.05
C PRO A 142 -36.60 -6.16 35.27
N VAL A 143 -37.92 -6.38 35.21
CA VAL A 143 -38.94 -5.52 34.61
C VAL A 143 -39.26 -4.35 35.56
N VAL A 144 -39.22 -3.12 35.05
CA VAL A 144 -39.83 -1.93 35.70
C VAL A 144 -41.06 -1.52 34.88
N PRO A 145 -42.23 -1.29 35.49
CA PRO A 145 -43.45 -0.92 34.77
C PRO A 145 -43.56 0.60 34.50
N PRO A 146 -44.37 1.02 33.51
CA PRO A 146 -44.60 2.42 33.20
C PRO A 146 -45.72 3.00 34.08
N SER A 147 -45.46 4.13 34.75
CA SER A 147 -46.50 4.94 35.37
C SER A 147 -46.86 6.08 34.42
N ALA A 148 -48.11 6.04 33.98
CA ALA A 148 -48.79 7.11 33.27
C ALA A 148 -48.87 8.38 34.12
N ALA A 149 -48.68 9.54 33.47
CA ALA A 149 -49.40 10.76 33.78
C ALA A 149 -49.30 11.71 32.58
N ALA A 150 -50.41 11.81 31.87
CA ALA A 150 -50.73 12.84 30.89
C ALA A 150 -50.54 14.25 31.46
N ALA A 151 -50.02 15.16 30.65
CA ALA A 151 -50.49 16.55 30.60
C ALA A 151 -50.04 17.17 29.26
N ASP A 152 -51.05 17.49 28.45
CA ASP A 152 -50.98 18.33 27.26
C ASP A 152 -50.32 19.69 27.55
N HIS A 153 -49.52 20.18 26.60
CA HIS A 153 -49.59 21.57 26.15
C HIS A 153 -48.94 21.70 24.76
N GLN A 154 -49.79 21.90 23.76
CA GLN A 154 -49.42 22.45 22.45
C GLN A 154 -48.97 23.91 22.60
N GLN A 155 -47.87 24.27 21.94
CA GLN A 155 -47.75 25.57 21.29
C GLN A 155 -46.73 25.48 20.14
N SER A 156 -47.25 25.49 18.90
CA SER A 156 -46.50 26.00 17.74
C SER A 156 -46.25 27.49 17.96
N GLU A 157 -45.05 27.97 17.66
CA GLU A 157 -44.82 29.22 16.91
C GLU A 157 -43.32 29.46 16.67
N SER A 158 -42.97 29.55 15.39
CA SER A 158 -41.91 30.41 14.85
C SER A 158 -42.65 31.29 13.84
N PRO A 159 -42.48 32.61 13.81
CA PRO A 159 -41.21 33.24 13.49
C PRO A 159 -40.87 34.40 14.43
N GLU A 160 -39.63 34.92 14.40
CA GLU A 160 -39.31 36.35 14.51
C GLU A 160 -37.78 36.52 14.54
N ALA A 161 -37.31 37.47 13.75
CA ALA A 161 -35.92 37.86 13.62
C ALA A 161 -35.43 38.56 14.90
N GLY A 162 -34.34 38.08 15.50
CA GLY A 162 -33.76 38.73 16.68
C GLY A 162 -32.48 38.07 17.19
N SER A 163 -31.35 38.73 16.93
CA SER A 163 -30.00 38.51 17.48
C SER A 163 -29.46 37.08 17.49
N CYS A 164 -28.44 36.83 16.65
CA CYS A 164 -27.63 35.62 16.66
C CYS A 164 -27.22 35.25 18.09
N THR A 165 -27.78 34.14 18.60
CA THR A 165 -27.31 33.51 19.83
C THR A 165 -25.87 33.01 19.62
N PRO A 166 -25.03 33.00 20.66
CA PRO A 166 -23.63 32.60 20.55
C PRO A 166 -23.47 31.17 20.02
N GLU A 167 -24.47 30.31 20.26
CA GLU A 167 -24.54 28.95 19.75
C GLU A 167 -24.74 28.88 18.22
N VAL A 168 -25.60 29.72 17.65
CA VAL A 168 -25.80 29.77 16.18
C VAL A 168 -24.55 30.30 15.48
N ARG A 169 -23.85 31.27 16.10
CA ARG A 169 -22.60 31.81 15.53
C ARG A 169 -21.48 30.78 15.52
N ARG A 170 -21.36 29.98 16.59
CA ARG A 170 -20.44 28.83 16.65
C ARG A 170 -20.78 27.75 15.63
N ALA A 171 -22.08 27.46 15.45
CA ALA A 171 -22.52 26.51 14.45
C ALA A 171 -22.17 27.00 13.03
N ILE A 172 -22.39 28.28 12.73
CA ILE A 172 -21.99 28.88 11.44
C ILE A 172 -20.47 28.82 11.26
N ASP A 173 -19.67 29.15 12.28
CA ASP A 173 -18.21 29.06 12.19
C ASP A 173 -17.73 27.62 11.95
N SER A 174 -18.38 26.62 12.56
CA SER A 174 -18.07 25.20 12.32
C SER A 174 -18.43 24.73 10.91
N VAL A 175 -19.57 25.19 10.37
CA VAL A 175 -20.00 24.88 9.00
C VAL A 175 -19.11 25.60 7.98
N LEU A 176 -18.71 26.84 8.26
CA LEU A 176 -17.76 27.59 7.44
C LEU A 176 -16.40 26.90 7.43
N PHE A 177 -15.92 26.42 8.58
CA PHE A 177 -14.67 25.66 8.65
C PHE A 177 -14.74 24.37 7.82
N ILE A 178 -15.86 23.63 7.89
CA ILE A 178 -16.05 22.41 7.08
C ILE A 178 -16.12 22.76 5.59
N ALA A 179 -16.86 23.80 5.21
CA ALA A 179 -16.97 24.23 3.82
C ALA A 179 -15.62 24.72 3.25
N ASP A 180 -14.83 25.42 4.06
CA ASP A 180 -13.48 25.87 3.68
C ASP A 180 -12.50 24.68 3.60
N HIS A 181 -12.66 23.68 4.46
CA HIS A 181 -11.86 22.45 4.43
C HIS A 181 -12.16 21.59 3.19
N ILE A 182 -13.43 21.38 2.86
CA ILE A 182 -13.85 20.63 1.66
C ILE A 182 -13.36 21.34 0.39
N ARG A 183 -13.47 22.67 0.34
CA ARG A 183 -13.01 23.44 -0.81
C ARG A 183 -11.49 23.39 -0.98
N LYS A 184 -10.74 23.31 0.14
CA LYS A 184 -9.29 23.16 0.12
C LYS A 184 -8.86 21.74 -0.29
N GLU A 185 -9.65 20.73 0.07
CA GLU A 185 -9.44 19.34 -0.36
C GLU A 185 -9.62 19.20 -1.88
N ASP A 186 -10.59 19.91 -2.47
CA ASP A 186 -10.79 19.98 -3.94
C ASP A 186 -9.60 20.64 -4.67
N ASP A 187 -8.99 21.69 -4.08
CA ASP A 187 -7.83 22.37 -4.68
C ASP A 187 -6.59 21.43 -4.68
N ASP A 188 -6.37 20.67 -3.61
CA ASP A 188 -5.28 19.69 -3.52
C ASP A 188 -5.50 18.47 -4.46
N GLU A 189 -6.76 18.11 -4.74
CA GLU A 189 -7.13 17.06 -5.71
C GLU A 189 -6.76 17.48 -7.14
N SER A 190 -6.95 18.76 -7.49
CA SER A 190 -6.61 19.28 -8.82
C SER A 190 -5.11 19.20 -9.13
N ASP A 191 -4.27 19.48 -8.14
CA ASP A 191 -2.81 19.38 -8.30
C ASP A 191 -2.39 17.92 -8.56
N CYS A 192 -3.00 16.96 -7.86
CA CYS A 192 -2.72 15.54 -8.05
C CYS A 192 -3.14 15.04 -9.45
N GLU A 193 -4.26 15.54 -9.98
CA GLU A 193 -4.72 15.23 -11.34
C GLU A 193 -3.74 15.76 -12.40
N ASP A 194 -3.20 16.97 -12.20
CA ASP A 194 -2.18 17.55 -13.07
C ASP A 194 -0.88 16.74 -13.05
N TRP A 195 -0.41 16.33 -11.88
CA TRP A 195 0.76 15.45 -11.76
C TRP A 195 0.54 14.09 -12.42
N LYS A 196 -0.68 13.55 -12.38
CA LYS A 196 -1.05 12.31 -13.08
C LYS A 196 -1.00 12.49 -14.59
N TYR A 197 -1.49 13.63 -15.11
CA TYR A 197 -1.36 13.94 -16.53
C TYR A 197 0.11 14.05 -16.96
N VAL A 198 0.94 14.75 -16.18
CA VAL A 198 2.38 14.85 -16.41
C VAL A 198 3.03 13.46 -16.45
N ALA A 199 2.71 12.59 -15.50
CA ALA A 199 3.24 11.21 -15.46
C ALA A 199 2.82 10.40 -16.69
N MET A 200 1.55 10.50 -17.12
CA MET A 200 1.06 9.83 -18.33
C MET A 200 1.74 10.33 -19.62
N VAL A 201 2.09 11.62 -19.66
CA VAL A 201 2.81 12.21 -20.81
C VAL A 201 4.29 11.83 -20.80
N LEU A 202 4.94 11.79 -19.63
CA LEU A 202 6.35 11.42 -19.48
C LEU A 202 6.62 9.97 -19.93
N ASP A 203 5.71 9.03 -19.65
CA ASP A 203 5.80 7.65 -20.15
C ASP A 203 5.94 7.61 -21.68
N ARG A 204 5.09 8.36 -22.38
CA ARG A 204 5.15 8.44 -23.85
C ARG A 204 6.37 9.22 -24.34
N LEU A 205 6.74 10.32 -23.70
CA LEU A 205 7.90 11.13 -24.09
C LEU A 205 9.20 10.30 -24.04
N PHE A 206 9.41 9.54 -22.96
CA PHE A 206 10.60 8.69 -22.82
C PHE A 206 10.62 7.56 -23.84
N LEU A 207 9.47 6.95 -24.13
CA LEU A 207 9.36 5.93 -25.18
C LEU A 207 9.67 6.48 -26.58
N TRP A 208 9.22 7.70 -26.90
CA TRP A 208 9.52 8.35 -28.18
C TRP A 208 11.00 8.72 -28.31
N ILE A 209 11.62 9.24 -27.24
CA ILE A 209 13.07 9.55 -27.22
C ILE A 209 13.89 8.26 -27.39
N PHE A 210 13.56 7.20 -26.66
CA PHE A 210 14.24 5.90 -26.76
C PHE A 210 14.12 5.32 -28.16
N THR A 211 12.93 5.38 -28.75
CA THR A 211 12.67 4.89 -30.11
C THR A 211 13.51 5.67 -31.12
N LEU A 212 13.52 7.01 -31.04
CA LEU A 212 14.33 7.85 -31.93
C LEU A 212 15.83 7.56 -31.77
N ALA A 213 16.32 7.45 -30.54
CA ALA A 213 17.73 7.15 -30.25
C ALA A 213 18.14 5.78 -30.80
N SER A 214 17.28 4.77 -30.66
CA SER A 214 17.52 3.43 -31.21
C SER A 214 17.52 3.43 -32.74
N LEU A 215 16.63 4.20 -33.37
CA LEU A 215 16.56 4.34 -34.82
C LEU A 215 17.80 5.06 -35.35
N VAL A 216 18.18 6.19 -34.74
CA VAL A 216 19.38 6.94 -35.10
C VAL A 216 20.64 6.09 -34.90
N GLY A 217 20.74 5.35 -33.79
CA GLY A 217 21.84 4.43 -33.53
C GLY A 217 21.93 3.31 -34.57
N THR A 218 20.79 2.72 -34.94
CA THR A 218 20.71 1.67 -35.97
C THR A 218 21.11 2.23 -37.34
N CYS A 219 20.58 3.40 -37.72
CA CYS A 219 20.96 4.10 -38.95
C CYS A 219 22.45 4.45 -38.96
N GLY A 220 23.01 4.89 -37.82
CA GLY A 220 24.42 5.20 -37.67
C GLY A 220 25.31 3.98 -37.92
N ILE A 221 24.97 2.83 -37.32
CA ILE A 221 25.70 1.56 -37.52
C ILE A 221 25.64 1.12 -39.00
N ILE A 222 24.46 1.24 -39.63
CA ILE A 222 24.27 0.87 -41.03
C ILE A 222 25.06 1.78 -41.97
N LEU A 223 25.13 3.09 -41.69
CA LEU A 223 25.88 4.05 -42.51
C LEU A 223 27.39 3.96 -42.31
N GLN A 224 27.85 3.49 -41.14
CA GLN A 224 29.26 3.17 -40.91
C GLN A 224 29.68 1.82 -41.49
N ALA A 225 28.74 0.97 -41.93
CA ALA A 225 29.06 -0.30 -42.57
C ALA A 225 29.73 -0.04 -43.94
N PRO A 226 31.02 -0.39 -44.12
CA PRO A 226 31.75 -0.15 -45.38
C PRO A 226 31.16 -0.94 -46.57
N SER A 227 30.32 -1.93 -46.31
CA SER A 227 29.76 -2.86 -47.30
C SER A 227 28.80 -2.22 -48.30
N LEU A 228 28.30 -1.01 -48.04
CA LEU A 228 27.33 -0.34 -48.92
C LEU A 228 28.01 0.58 -49.96
N TYR A 229 29.25 1.02 -49.68
CA TYR A 229 30.07 1.83 -50.59
C TYR A 229 31.26 1.06 -51.19
N ASP A 230 31.32 -0.26 -50.98
CA ASP A 230 32.39 -1.10 -51.50
C ASP A 230 32.23 -1.31 -53.02
N THR A 231 32.98 -0.53 -53.80
CA THR A 231 33.03 -0.62 -55.27
C THR A 231 34.01 -1.68 -55.78
N ARG A 232 34.50 -2.58 -54.92
CA ARG A 232 35.36 -3.70 -55.35
C ARG A 232 34.58 -4.66 -56.23
N LEU A 233 35.13 -4.94 -57.42
CA LEU A 233 34.58 -5.94 -58.34
C LEU A 233 34.58 -7.33 -57.70
N PRO A 234 33.52 -8.14 -57.89
CA PRO A 234 33.45 -9.49 -57.35
C PRO A 234 34.54 -10.38 -57.94
N ILE A 235 35.14 -11.23 -57.10
CA ILE A 235 36.28 -12.11 -57.44
C ILE A 235 36.01 -13.00 -58.67
N ASP A 236 34.76 -13.42 -58.89
CA ASP A 236 34.37 -14.23 -60.06
C ASP A 236 34.63 -13.51 -61.40
N VAL A 237 34.49 -12.20 -61.45
CA VAL A 237 34.77 -11.42 -62.68
C VAL A 237 36.27 -11.39 -62.96
N GLN A 238 37.11 -11.29 -61.92
CA GLN A 238 38.56 -11.39 -62.10
C GLN A 238 39.00 -12.81 -62.46
N MET A 239 38.44 -13.84 -61.81
CA MET A 239 38.76 -15.24 -62.12
C MET A 239 38.34 -15.64 -63.53
N SER A 240 37.19 -15.15 -64.02
CA SER A 240 36.77 -15.41 -65.40
C SER A 240 37.64 -14.71 -66.44
N HIS A 241 38.10 -13.48 -66.16
CA HIS A 241 39.04 -12.78 -67.05
C HIS A 241 40.38 -13.51 -67.10
N ILE A 242 40.93 -13.88 -65.94
CA ILE A 242 42.18 -14.63 -65.85
C ILE A 242 42.04 -15.98 -66.56
N GLY A 243 40.99 -16.76 -66.27
CA GLY A 243 40.77 -18.04 -66.93
C GLY A 243 40.68 -17.93 -68.45
N ARG A 244 40.05 -16.87 -68.96
CA ARG A 244 39.95 -16.59 -70.40
C ARG A 244 41.30 -16.16 -71.01
N GLU A 245 42.11 -15.39 -70.29
CA GLU A 245 43.43 -14.92 -70.72
C GLU A 245 44.49 -16.04 -70.70
N TYR A 246 44.41 -16.98 -69.76
CA TYR A 246 45.22 -18.19 -69.75
C TYR A 246 44.84 -19.14 -70.90
N ALA A 247 43.54 -19.31 -71.19
CA ALA A 247 43.07 -20.08 -72.36
C ALA A 247 43.52 -19.44 -73.68
N THR A 248 43.46 -18.10 -73.73
CA THR A 248 44.29 -17.18 -74.51
C THR A 248 45.63 -17.67 -75.04
N LEU A 249 46.55 -17.78 -74.09
CA LEU A 249 47.99 -17.91 -74.26
C LEU A 249 48.46 -19.35 -74.47
N HIS A 250 47.61 -20.34 -74.23
CA HIS A 250 47.93 -21.77 -74.35
C HIS A 250 47.07 -22.49 -75.40
N ALA A 251 46.39 -21.75 -76.27
CA ALA A 251 45.78 -22.33 -77.47
C ALA A 251 46.90 -22.79 -78.44
N PRO A 252 46.85 -24.04 -78.94
CA PRO A 252 47.89 -24.65 -79.79
C PRO A 252 47.99 -24.04 -81.19
#